data_AF-A0A849ZFM2-F1
#
_entry.id   AF-A0A849ZFM2-F1
#
_cell.length_a   1.000
_cell.length_b   1.000
_cell.length_c   1.000
_cell.angle_alpha   90.00
_cell.angle_beta   90.00
_cell.angle_gamma   90.00
#
_symmetry.space_group_name_H-M   'P 1'
#
loop_
_entity.id
_entity.type
_entity.pdbx_description
1 polymer ?
#
loop_
_entity_poly.entity_id
_entity_poly.type
_entity_poly.pdbx_seq_one_letter_code
_entity_poly.pdbx_strand_id
1 'polypeptide(L)'
;ALASAVPGTTAIAFVLGVGDLVFAAIVFGVAARHGVSLLTVGLLVLAAFATALAASAALMMPIPALVPVGVFVVVGVPEFRRLAKKDRRAAALAIAVAAAVVIGVAVR
;
A
#
# COMPACT_ATOMS: atom_id res chain seq x y z
N ALA A 1 -13.69 -4.95 8.60
CA ALA A 1 -12.45 -5.64 8.19
C ALA A 1 -12.82 -7.05 7.77
N LEU A 2 -12.39 -7.50 6.59
CA LEU A 2 -12.53 -8.89 6.18
C LEU A 2 -11.43 -9.69 6.90
N ALA A 3 -11.77 -10.29 8.04
CA ALA A 3 -10.87 -11.18 8.76
C ALA A 3 -11.04 -12.60 8.19
N SER A 4 -10.10 -13.05 7.36
CA SER A 4 -10.02 -14.47 7.00
C SER A 4 -9.15 -15.19 8.02
N ALA A 5 -9.71 -16.17 8.71
CA ALA A 5 -8.95 -17.01 9.64
C ALA A 5 -7.94 -17.87 8.86
N VAL A 6 -6.66 -17.82 9.24
CA VAL A 6 -5.66 -18.79 8.80
C VAL A 6 -5.94 -20.11 9.53
N PRO A 7 -6.09 -21.26 8.83
CA PRO A 7 -6.32 -22.54 9.49
C PRO A 7 -5.22 -22.85 10.51
N GLY A 8 -5.59 -23.06 11.77
CA GLY A 8 -4.67 -23.46 12.85
C GLY A 8 -4.19 -22.35 13.80
N THR A 9 -4.65 -21.10 13.67
CA THR A 9 -4.28 -20.03 14.62
C THR A 9 -5.50 -19.25 15.12
N THR A 10 -5.58 -19.00 16.42
CA THR A 10 -6.69 -18.27 17.07
C THR A 10 -6.55 -16.74 17.04
N ALA A 11 -5.51 -16.17 16.41
CA ALA A 11 -5.26 -14.72 16.54
C ALA A 11 -4.48 -14.02 15.41
N ILE A 12 -4.29 -14.61 14.22
CA ILE A 12 -3.69 -13.87 13.10
C ILE A 12 -4.82 -13.24 12.27
N ALA A 13 -5.33 -12.11 12.75
CA ALA A 13 -6.24 -11.29 11.96
C ALA A 13 -5.40 -10.55 10.91
N PHE A 14 -5.37 -11.06 9.67
CA PHE A 14 -4.98 -10.24 8.54
C PHE A 14 -6.06 -9.15 8.39
N VAL A 15 -5.83 -7.99 9.01
CA VAL A 15 -6.78 -6.88 8.96
C VAL A 15 -6.60 -6.22 7.61
N LEU A 16 -7.29 -6.74 6.60
CA LEU A 16 -7.51 -5.99 5.37
C LEU A 16 -8.40 -4.79 5.75
N GLY A 17 -7.77 -3.65 5.91
CA GLY A 17 -8.44 -2.41 6.27
C GLY A 17 -9.23 -1.86 5.10
N VAL A 18 -10.27 -1.09 5.40
CA VAL A 18 -10.96 -0.30 4.36
C VAL A 18 -9.97 0.63 3.65
N GLY A 19 -8.97 1.15 4.39
CA GLY A 19 -7.88 1.95 3.83
C GLY A 19 -7.05 1.22 2.77
N ASP A 20 -6.75 -0.07 2.96
CA ASP A 20 -5.97 -0.85 1.99
C ASP A 20 -6.75 -1.06 0.68
N LEU A 21 -8.06 -1.30 0.79
CA LEU A 21 -8.96 -1.42 -0.37
C LEU A 21 -9.11 -0.11 -1.12
N VAL A 22 -9.30 1.00 -0.40
CA VAL A 22 -9.37 2.34 -0.98
C VAL A 22 -8.06 2.69 -1.68
N PHE A 23 -6.92 2.40 -1.05
CA PHE A 23 -5.61 2.67 -1.64
C PHE A 23 -5.38 1.82 -2.90
N ALA A 24 -5.71 0.52 -2.86
CA ALA A 24 -5.65 -0.32 -4.04
C ALA A 24 -6.52 0.24 -5.18
N ALA A 25 -7.76 0.65 -4.90
CA ALA A 25 -8.65 1.26 -5.89
C ALA A 25 -8.06 2.55 -6.48
N ILE A 26 -7.43 3.40 -5.67
CA ILE A 26 -6.73 4.60 -6.15
C ILE A 26 -5.57 4.20 -7.07
N VAL A 27 -4.77 3.20 -6.70
CA VAL A 27 -3.65 2.71 -7.52
C VAL A 27 -4.15 2.20 -8.87
N PHE A 28 -5.21 1.39 -8.91
CA PHE A 28 -5.83 0.93 -10.16
C PHE A 28 -6.39 2.09 -10.99
N GLY A 29 -7.03 3.08 -10.36
CA GLY A 29 -7.54 4.27 -11.04
C GLY A 29 -6.42 5.12 -11.66
N VAL A 30 -5.31 5.29 -10.95
CA VAL A 30 -4.11 5.97 -11.46
C VAL A 30 -3.49 5.17 -12.61
N ALA A 31 -3.38 3.85 -12.47
CA ALA A 31 -2.87 2.98 -13.53
C ALA A 31 -3.69 3.10 -14.81
N ALA A 32 -5.02 3.01 -14.70
CA ALA A 32 -5.94 3.19 -15.83
C ALA A 32 -5.75 4.55 -16.50
N ARG A 33 -5.65 5.62 -15.71
CA ARG A 33 -5.48 6.99 -16.21
C ARG A 33 -4.15 7.22 -16.93
N HIS A 34 -3.09 6.55 -16.50
CA HIS A 34 -1.74 6.70 -17.04
C HIS A 34 -1.40 5.64 -18.10
N GLY A 35 -2.35 4.81 -18.53
CA GLY A 35 -2.14 3.78 -19.55
C GLY A 35 -1.22 2.64 -19.09
N VAL A 36 -1.08 2.45 -17.77
CA VAL A 36 -0.32 1.34 -17.20
C VAL A 36 -1.18 0.08 -17.23
N SER A 37 -0.58 -1.06 -17.57
CA SER A 37 -1.26 -2.36 -17.59
C SER A 37 -1.88 -2.69 -16.22
N LEU A 38 -3.21 -2.79 -16.17
CA LEU A 38 -3.95 -3.16 -14.96
C LEU A 38 -3.58 -4.57 -14.48
N LEU A 39 -3.21 -5.47 -15.40
CA LEU A 39 -2.77 -6.82 -15.07
C LEU A 39 -1.44 -6.78 -14.30
N THR A 40 -0.48 -5.98 -14.78
CA THR A 40 0.81 -5.78 -14.09
C THR A 40 0.60 -5.19 -12.69
N VAL A 41 -0.24 -4.16 -12.59
CA VAL A 41 -0.55 -3.53 -11.30
C VAL A 41 -1.27 -4.50 -10.38
N GLY A 42 -2.20 -5.30 -10.89
CA GLY A 42 -2.89 -6.34 -10.13
C GLY A 42 -1.94 -7.40 -9.60
N LEU A 43 -0.98 -7.86 -10.40
CA LEU A 43 0.04 -8.81 -9.95
C LEU A 43 0.95 -8.22 -8.86
N LEU A 44 1.34 -6.95 -8.99
CA LEU A 44 2.16 -6.27 -7.97
C LEU A 44 1.40 -6.07 -6.66
N VAL A 45 0.13 -5.68 -6.73
CA VAL A 45 -0.75 -5.55 -5.56
C VAL A 45 -0.97 -6.91 -4.89
N LEU A 46 -1.19 -7.96 -5.68
CA LEU A 46 -1.31 -9.33 -5.17
C LEU A 46 -0.03 -9.79 -4.47
N ALA A 47 1.14 -9.55 -5.10
CA ALA A 47 2.44 -9.88 -4.51
C ALA A 47 2.69 -9.09 -3.22
N ALA A 48 2.29 -7.83 -3.17
CA ALA A 48 2.38 -7.01 -1.97
C ALA A 48 1.51 -7.54 -0.83
N PHE A 49 0.25 -7.93 -1.11
CA PHE A 49 -0.62 -8.55 -0.11
C PHE A 49 -0.07 -9.89 0.37
N ALA A 50 0.44 -10.73 -0.54
CA ALA A 50 1.09 -11.99 -0.18
C ALA A 50 2.30 -11.76 0.73
N THR A 51 3.11 -10.74 0.44
CA THR A 51 4.28 -10.37 1.25
C THR A 51 3.86 -9.83 2.62
N ALA A 52 2.83 -8.99 2.69
CA ALA A 52 2.27 -8.49 3.94
C ALA A 52 1.74 -9.63 4.82
N LEU A 53 1.05 -10.60 4.21
CA LEU A 53 0.51 -11.77 4.90
C LEU A 53 1.63 -12.68 5.42
N ALA A 54 2.63 -12.97 4.58
CA ALA A 54 3.79 -13.77 4.97
C ALA A 54 4.58 -13.11 6.11
N ALA A 55 4.80 -11.80 6.03
CA ALA A 55 5.48 -11.05 7.08
C ALA A 55 4.65 -10.99 8.37
N SER A 56 3.33 -10.82 8.28
CA SER A 56 2.45 -10.82 9.44
C SER A 56 2.43 -12.18 10.15
N ALA A 57 2.42 -13.27 9.37
CA ALA A 57 2.51 -14.62 9.90
C ALA A 57 3.88 -14.90 10.55
N ALA A 58 4.97 -14.46 9.92
CA ALA A 58 6.33 -14.67 10.44
C ALA A 58 6.60 -13.89 11.73
N LEU A 59 6.09 -12.66 11.82
CA LEU A 59 6.30 -11.77 12.96
C LEU A 59 5.21 -11.87 14.02
N MET A 60 4.16 -12.69 13.78
CA MET A 60 3.00 -12.85 14.65
C MET A 60 2.38 -11.50 15.05
N MET A 61 2.45 -10.51 14.17
CA MET A 61 1.99 -9.14 14.41
C MET A 61 1.18 -8.62 13.22
N PRO A 62 0.20 -7.74 13.44
CA PRO A 62 -0.54 -7.11 12.35
C PRO A 62 0.40 -6.18 11.57
N ILE A 63 0.52 -6.41 10.26
CA ILE A 63 1.32 -5.56 9.36
C ILE A 63 0.40 -4.82 8.39
N PRO A 64 0.49 -3.48 8.29
CA PRO A 64 -0.28 -2.71 7.33
C PRO A 64 0.11 -3.06 5.90
N ALA A 65 -0.85 -3.51 5.09
CA ALA A 65 -0.60 -3.91 3.70
C ALA A 65 -0.29 -2.72 2.76
N LEU A 66 -0.75 -1.52 3.13
CA LEU A 66 -0.43 -0.25 2.49
C LEU A 66 1.07 -0.06 2.18
N VAL A 67 1.96 -0.41 3.11
CA VAL A 67 3.40 -0.19 2.93
C VAL A 67 3.97 -1.10 1.84
N PRO A 68 3.79 -2.44 1.91
CA PRO A 68 4.15 -3.33 0.81
C PRO A 68 3.54 -2.92 -0.54
N VAL A 69 2.25 -2.53 -0.57
CA VAL A 69 1.57 -2.14 -1.82
C VAL A 69 2.26 -0.93 -2.44
N GLY A 70 2.54 0.11 -1.64
CA GLY A 70 3.27 1.28 -2.12
C GLY A 70 4.66 0.93 -2.68
N VAL A 71 5.42 0.10 -1.97
CA VAL A 71 6.77 -0.30 -2.39
C VAL A 71 6.74 -1.08 -3.71
N PHE A 72 5.94 -2.14 -3.79
CA PHE A 72 5.87 -2.99 -4.99
C PHE A 72 5.40 -2.20 -6.21
N VAL A 73 4.41 -1.32 -6.05
CA VAL A 73 3.86 -0.54 -7.15
C VAL A 73 4.85 0.54 -7.62
N VAL A 74 5.51 1.26 -6.71
CA VAL A 74 6.50 2.29 -7.07
C VAL A 74 7.76 1.67 -7.69
N VAL A 75 8.21 0.53 -7.19
CA VAL A 75 9.39 -0.17 -7.73
C VAL A 75 9.06 -0.87 -9.05
N GLY A 76 7.90 -1.54 -9.14
CA GLY A 76 7.49 -2.34 -10.28
C GLY A 76 6.92 -1.56 -11.46
N VAL A 77 6.47 -0.32 -11.26
CA VAL A 77 5.95 0.56 -12.33
C VAL A 77 6.86 1.77 -12.50
N PRO A 78 7.79 1.74 -13.47
CA PRO A 78 8.76 2.82 -13.66
C PRO A 78 8.11 4.15 -14.04
N GLU A 79 6.93 4.15 -14.68
CA GLU A 79 6.19 5.38 -14.96
C GLU A 79 5.79 6.13 -13.69
N PHE A 80 5.45 5.42 -12.60
CA PHE A 80 5.09 6.05 -11.33
C PHE A 80 6.28 6.70 -10.61
N ARG A 81 7.52 6.35 -11.00
CA ARG A 81 8.73 7.01 -10.51
C ARG A 81 8.96 8.37 -11.18
N ARG A 82 8.31 8.62 -12.32
CA ARG A 82 8.48 9.86 -13.08
C ARG A 82 7.44 10.89 -12.67
N LEU A 83 7.79 11.71 -11.69
CA LEU A 83 6.98 12.87 -11.32
C LEU A 83 7.07 13.98 -12.36
N ALA A 84 5.96 14.32 -13.00
CA ALA A 84 5.85 15.50 -13.84
C ALA A 84 6.13 16.77 -13.02
N LYS A 85 6.84 17.75 -13.60
CA LYS A 85 7.24 18.98 -12.89
C LYS A 85 6.06 19.71 -12.25
N LYS A 86 4.88 19.68 -12.88
CA LYS A 86 3.66 20.33 -12.37
C LYS A 86 3.15 19.71 -11.05
N ASP A 87 3.39 18.42 -10.84
CA ASP A 87 2.84 17.67 -9.70
C ASP A 87 3.81 17.62 -8.51
N ARG A 88 5.05 18.11 -8.68
CA ARG A 88 6.09 18.11 -7.63
C ARG A 88 5.71 18.91 -6.39
N ARG A 89 5.02 20.05 -6.55
CA ARG A 89 4.58 20.87 -5.41
C ARG A 89 3.50 20.16 -4.61
N ALA A 90 2.51 19.59 -5.29
CA ALA A 90 1.45 18.82 -4.64
C ALA A 90 2.02 17.60 -3.91
N ALA A 91 2.95 16.88 -4.54
CA ALA A 91 3.62 15.75 -3.90
C ALA A 91 4.47 16.16 -2.69
N ALA A 92 5.24 17.25 -2.79
CA ALA A 92 6.02 17.76 -1.66
C ALA A 92 5.11 18.15 -0.48
N LEU A 93 3.96 18.76 -0.76
CA LEU A 93 2.98 19.16 0.25
C LEU A 93 2.32 17.93 0.89
N ALA A 94 1.97 16.92 0.09
CA ALA A 94 1.46 15.64 0.58
C ALA A 94 2.49 14.91 1.47
N ILE A 95 3.77 14.89 1.06
CA ILE A 95 4.87 14.33 1.86
C ILE A 95 5.04 15.12 3.16
N ALA A 96 5.00 16.45 3.12
CA ALA A 96 5.12 17.29 4.31
C ALA A 96 3.98 17.07 5.31
N VAL A 97 2.73 16.98 4.82
CA VAL A 97 1.57 16.66 5.67
C VAL A 97 1.68 15.26 6.26
N ALA A 98 2.06 14.26 5.45
CA ALA A 98 2.25 12.90 5.92
C ALA A 98 3.35 12.82 6.99
N ALA A 99 4.48 13.49 6.78
CA ALA A 99 5.58 13.56 7.75
C ALA A 99 5.15 14.25 9.04
N ALA A 100 4.42 15.37 8.95
CA ALA A 100 3.91 16.08 10.12
C ALA A 100 2.96 15.21 10.97
N VAL A 101 2.08 14.43 10.32
CA VAL A 101 1.19 13.49 11.00
C VAL A 101 1.99 12.38 11.68
N VAL A 102 2.98 11.78 10.99
CA VAL A 102 3.83 10.73 11.57
C VAL A 102 4.61 11.25 12.78
N ILE A 103 5.23 12.43 12.66
CA ILE A 103 5.97 13.07 13.75
C ILE A 103 5.01 13.38 14.92
N GLY A 104 3.84 13.96 14.63
CA GLY A 104 2.85 14.30 15.66
C GLY A 104 2.30 13.08 16.41
N VAL A 105 2.22 11.92 15.75
CA VAL A 105 1.84 10.65 16.38
C VAL A 105 3.01 10.04 17.16
N ALA A 106 4.24 10.10 16.64
CA ALA A 106 5.41 9.50 17.26
C ALA A 106 5.95 10.26 18.49
N VAL A 107 5.65 11.55 18.59
CA VAL A 107 6.04 12.41 19.73
C VAL A 107 4.99 12.39 20.86
N ARG A 108 3.86 11.70 20.67
CA ARG A 108 2.85 11.44 21.70
C ARG A 108 3.08 10.11 22.38
#